data_AF-A0A8I6X6E0-F1
#
_entry.id   AF-A0A8I6X6E0-F1
#
_cell.length_a   1.000
_cell.length_b   1.000
_cell.length_c   1.000
_cell.angle_alpha   90.00
_cell.angle_beta   90.00
_cell.angle_gamma   90.00
#
_symmetry.space_group_name_H-M   'P 1'
#
loop_
_entity.id
_entity.type
_entity.pdbx_description
1 polymer ?
#
loop_
_entity_poly.entity_id
_entity_poly.type
_entity_poly.pdbx_seq_one_letter_code
_entity_poly.pdbx_strand_id
1 'polypeptide(L)' 'MVPQQVAHNSVVRFLRHDEGLGFRGQEGFCQGCLMLLGVPLDFRNTEDLRAAVNTFGEFHHWVSDDPYLVRSIVFAAFP' A
#
# COMPACT_ATOMS: atom_id res chain seq x y z
N MET A 1 -27.97 -10.21 -1.70
CA MET A 1 -28.03 -11.31 -2.69
C MET A 1 -28.62 -12.55 -2.04
N VAL A 2 -29.40 -13.33 -2.80
CA VAL A 2 -30.05 -14.56 -2.32
C VAL A 2 -29.02 -15.70 -2.32
N PRO A 3 -28.87 -16.46 -1.21
CA PRO A 3 -27.92 -17.58 -1.16
C PRO A 3 -28.33 -18.70 -2.13
N GLN A 4 -27.36 -19.23 -2.88
CA GLN A 4 -27.60 -20.38 -3.78
C GLN A 4 -27.18 -21.69 -3.10
N GLN A 5 -28.07 -22.67 -3.16
CA GLN A 5 -27.86 -23.99 -2.58
C GLN A 5 -27.12 -24.87 -3.59
N VAL A 6 -25.97 -25.41 -3.19
CA VAL A 6 -25.07 -26.16 -4.10
C VAL A 6 -25.08 -27.67 -3.79
N ALA A 7 -25.39 -28.05 -2.55
CA ALA A 7 -25.61 -29.45 -2.11
C ALA A 7 -26.46 -29.48 -0.82
N HIS A 8 -26.89 -30.67 -0.38
CA HIS A 8 -27.58 -30.84 0.92
C HIS A 8 -26.73 -30.22 2.05
N ASN A 9 -27.31 -29.25 2.77
CA ASN A 9 -26.71 -28.47 3.85
C ASN A 9 -25.54 -27.52 3.51
N SER A 10 -25.27 -27.26 2.23
CA SER A 10 -24.20 -26.32 1.82
C SER A 10 -24.76 -25.12 1.06
N VAL A 11 -24.55 -23.93 1.63
CA VAL A 11 -24.97 -22.64 1.07
C VAL A 11 -23.75 -21.85 0.63
N VAL A 12 -23.70 -21.46 -0.65
CA VAL A 12 -22.65 -20.56 -1.15
C VAL A 12 -23.16 -19.12 -1.07
N ARG A 13 -22.34 -18.26 -0.46
CA ARG A 13 -22.56 -16.81 -0.42
C ARG A 13 -21.45 -16.13 -1.19
N PHE A 14 -21.82 -15.32 -2.16
CA PHE A 14 -20.92 -14.36 -2.77
C PHE A 14 -20.91 -13.13 -1.89
N LEU A 15 -19.81 -12.94 -1.17
CA LEU A 15 -19.53 -11.72 -0.42
C LEU A 15 -18.64 -10.84 -1.31
N ARG A 16 -18.80 -9.52 -1.20
CA ARG A 16 -17.79 -8.64 -1.78
C ARG A 16 -16.46 -8.89 -1.05
N HIS A 17 -15.35 -8.67 -1.74
CA HIS A 17 -14.01 -8.86 -1.16
C HIS A 17 -13.80 -8.01 0.10
N ASP A 18 -14.57 -6.93 0.25
CA ASP A 18 -14.58 -6.03 1.40
C ASP A 18 -15.54 -6.41 2.54
N GLU A 19 -16.24 -7.54 2.44
CA GLU A 19 -17.26 -7.94 3.41
C GLU A 19 -17.00 -9.36 3.97
N GLY A 20 -15.86 -9.95 3.63
CA GLY A 20 -15.47 -11.27 4.10
C GLY A 20 -15.05 -11.28 5.58
N LEU A 21 -15.26 -12.41 6.26
CA LEU A 21 -14.63 -12.66 7.56
C LEU A 21 -13.10 -12.58 7.39
N GLY A 22 -12.44 -11.68 8.13
CA GLY A 22 -11.01 -11.38 7.96
C GLY A 22 -10.70 -10.23 6.99
N PHE A 23 -11.71 -9.52 6.49
CA PHE A 23 -11.50 -8.26 5.77
C PHE A 23 -10.76 -7.25 6.67
N ARG A 24 -9.61 -6.78 6.19
CA ARG A 24 -8.76 -5.80 6.87
C ARG A 24 -8.91 -4.39 6.31
N GLY A 25 -10.01 -4.03 5.66
CA GLY A 25 -10.05 -2.78 4.90
C GLY A 25 -10.46 -1.55 5.68
N GLN A 26 -9.87 -1.32 6.85
CA GLN A 26 -9.82 0.04 7.44
C GLN A 26 -8.92 0.15 8.68
N GLU A 27 -8.60 -0.96 9.36
CA GLU A 27 -7.81 -0.94 10.61
C GLU A 27 -6.41 -1.57 10.47
N GLY A 28 -5.91 -1.71 9.24
CA GLY A 28 -4.52 -2.07 8.98
C GLY A 28 -3.65 -0.83 9.01
N PHE A 29 -2.42 -0.94 9.53
CA PHE A 29 -1.42 0.14 9.53
C PHE A 29 -1.40 0.88 8.19
N CYS A 30 -1.97 2.09 8.17
CA CYS A 30 -1.91 3.00 7.03
C CYS A 30 -0.50 3.52 6.78
N GLN A 31 0.47 3.19 7.64
CA GLN A 31 1.86 3.61 7.51
C GLN A 31 2.72 2.45 7.03
N GLY A 32 3.58 2.71 6.05
CA GLY A 32 4.44 1.72 5.44
C GLY A 32 5.75 2.28 4.90
N CYS A 33 6.55 1.37 4.39
CA CYS A 33 7.84 1.65 3.77
C CYS A 33 7.76 1.31 2.27
N LEU A 34 8.15 2.26 1.44
CA LEU A 34 8.23 2.17 -0.02
C LEU A 34 9.70 2.05 -0.43
N MET A 35 10.00 1.06 -1.28
CA MET A 35 11.29 0.96 -1.95
C MET A 35 11.12 1.42 -3.40
N LEU A 36 11.62 2.60 -3.71
CA LEU A 36 11.64 3.13 -5.07
C LEU A 36 12.94 2.70 -5.75
N LEU A 37 12.82 2.05 -6.89
CA LEU A 37 13.95 1.56 -7.69
C LEU A 37 14.07 2.42 -8.95
N GLY A 38 15.31 2.73 -9.35
CA GLY A 38 15.57 3.47 -10.58
C GLY A 38 15.22 4.97 -10.54
N VAL A 39 15.09 5.55 -9.35
CA VAL A 39 15.00 7.02 -9.21
C VAL A 39 16.31 7.63 -9.72
N PRO A 40 16.29 8.51 -10.75
CA PRO A 40 17.52 9.14 -11.21
C PRO A 40 18.16 9.97 -10.08
N LEU A 41 19.49 9.98 -10.01
CA LEU A 41 20.21 10.58 -8.88
C LEU A 41 19.87 12.07 -8.68
N ASP A 42 19.61 12.80 -9.76
CA ASP A 42 19.22 14.22 -9.70
C ASP A 42 17.87 14.44 -9.01
N PHE A 43 16.94 13.48 -9.13
CA PHE A 43 15.62 13.48 -8.49
C PHE A 43 15.61 12.76 -7.14
N ARG A 44 16.76 12.28 -6.67
CA ARG A 44 16.89 11.59 -5.38
C ARG A 44 17.10 12.61 -4.25
N ASN A 45 16.14 13.52 -4.11
CA ASN A 45 16.10 14.54 -3.08
C ASN A 45 14.73 14.56 -2.39
N THR A 46 14.63 15.31 -1.29
CA THR A 46 13.43 15.31 -0.44
C THR A 46 12.22 15.90 -1.16
N GLU A 47 12.39 16.96 -1.93
CA GLU A 47 11.32 17.65 -2.65
C GLU A 47 10.67 16.74 -3.70
N ASP A 48 11.48 16.10 -4.54
CA ASP A 48 11.00 15.25 -5.63
C ASP A 48 10.38 13.95 -5.13
N LEU A 49 11.00 13.31 -4.14
CA LEU A 49 10.45 12.09 -3.53
C LEU A 49 9.12 12.38 -2.82
N ARG A 50 9.02 13.51 -2.11
CA ARG A 50 7.77 13.97 -1.50
C ARG A 50 6.71 14.20 -2.57
N ALA A 51 7.05 14.92 -3.63
CA ALA A 51 6.12 15.21 -4.72
C ALA A 51 5.56 13.93 -5.35
N ALA A 52 6.41 12.93 -5.59
CA ALA A 52 5.99 11.64 -6.13
C ALA A 52 5.08 10.87 -5.16
N VAL A 53 5.49 10.72 -3.90
CA VAL A 53 4.75 9.93 -2.90
C VAL A 53 3.42 10.57 -2.54
N ASN A 54 3.35 11.90 -2.50
CA ASN A 54 2.13 12.63 -2.18
C ASN A 54 1.02 12.49 -3.25
N THR A 55 1.30 11.86 -4.39
CA THR A 55 0.26 11.54 -5.38
C THR A 55 -0.62 10.36 -4.97
N PHE A 56 -0.16 9.50 -4.05
CA PHE A 56 -0.88 8.31 -3.61
C PHE A 56 -0.79 8.03 -2.10
N GLY A 57 -0.09 8.87 -1.32
CA GLY A 57 0.06 8.75 0.13
C GLY A 57 0.49 10.06 0.78
N GLU A 58 0.95 10.00 2.02
CA GLU A 58 1.53 11.12 2.76
C GLU A 58 2.99 10.82 3.07
N PHE A 59 3.91 11.57 2.48
CA PHE A 59 5.34 11.42 2.71
C PHE A 59 5.73 11.87 4.13
N HIS A 60 6.48 11.04 4.87
CA HIS A 60 7.06 11.42 6.16
C HIS A 60 8.56 11.77 6.04
N HIS A 61 9.37 10.79 5.64
CA HIS A 61 10.82 10.93 5.50
C HIS A 61 11.38 9.82 4.61
N TRP A 62 12.67 9.93 4.27
CA TRP A 62 13.37 8.92 3.48
C TRP A 62 14.81 8.74 3.97
N VAL A 63 15.44 7.63 3.59
CA VAL A 63 16.82 7.32 3.94
C VAL A 63 17.76 7.98 2.93
N SER A 64 18.24 9.19 3.25
CA SER A 64 19.17 9.94 2.40
C SER A 64 20.54 9.28 2.29
N ASP A 65 20.99 8.69 3.40
CA ASP A 65 22.37 8.22 3.58
C ASP A 65 22.57 6.76 3.13
N ASP A 66 21.69 6.23 2.27
CA ASP A 66 21.87 4.87 1.74
C ASP A 66 23.13 4.82 0.86
N PRO A 67 24.18 4.06 1.25
CA PRO A 67 25.47 4.07 0.60
C PRO A 67 25.45 3.46 -0.81
N TYR A 68 24.40 2.70 -1.15
CA TYR A 68 24.34 1.98 -2.41
C TYR A 68 23.72 2.81 -3.54
N LEU A 69 23.00 3.89 -3.24
CA LEU A 69 22.31 4.78 -4.21
C LEU A 69 21.39 4.08 -5.25
N VAL A 70 21.23 2.75 -5.19
CA VAL A 70 20.41 1.94 -6.12
C VAL A 70 18.91 2.02 -5.83
N ARG A 71 18.56 2.53 -4.64
CA ARG A 71 17.18 2.59 -4.15
C ARG A 71 16.96 3.83 -3.29
N SER A 72 15.71 4.23 -3.20
CA SER A 72 15.24 5.23 -2.24
C SER A 72 14.20 4.60 -1.34
N ILE A 73 14.51 4.53 -0.05
CA ILE A 73 13.61 4.00 0.98
C ILE A 73 12.82 5.16 1.56
N VAL A 74 11.50 5.14 1.39
CA VAL A 74 10.60 6.22 1.82
C VAL A 74 9.57 5.68 2.80
N PHE A 75 9.31 6.43 3.87
CA PHE A 75 8.25 6.12 4.83
C PHE A 75 7.06 7.04 4.58
N ALA A 76 5.87 6.44 4.46
CA ALA A 76 4.67 7.16 4.08
C ALA A 76 3.43 6.59 4.78
N ALA A 77 2.37 7.40 4.86
CA ALA A 77 1.02 6.94 5.17
C ALA A 77 0.16 6.81 3.89
N PHE A 78 -0.91 6.03 3.94
CA PHE A 78 -1.83 5.75 2.84
C PHE A 78 -3.28 5.85 3.32
N PRO A 79 -4.19 6.41 2.50
CA PRO A 79 -5.61 6.49 2.83
C PRO A 79 -6.32 5.12 2.83
#